data_AF-A0A0X1KWI0-F1
#
_entry.id   AF-A0A0X1KWI0-F1
#
_cell.length_a   1.000
_cell.length_b   1.000
_cell.length_c   1.000
_cell.angle_alpha   90.00
_cell.angle_beta   90.00
_cell.angle_gamma   90.00
#
_symmetry.space_group_name_H-M   'P 1'
#
loop_
_entity.id
_entity.type
_entity.pdbx_description
1 polymer ?
#
loop_
_entity_poly.entity_id
_entity_poly.type
_entity_poly.pdbx_seq_one_letter_code
_entity_poly.pdbx_strand_id
1 'polypeptide(L)'
;MMKESKQPARSFKSGYRNLLCLEHRVCKREFTMNIDLNLIPTTFDMLHAGLAASSVLLLIVAIARKGKVTEKIVEKPVEKIVTVEKPVEKIIEVEKIVEVEKVVERVVEVESKLATASTDSALQLLSLLQKEARLIDFLQEEVSQFSDEEVGAAARVIHSGGQKVLREYLTLSPIRSEQEESRISVEAGFNTQEIRLTGQVTGQAPFVGTLIHKGWRADSITLPKLADNYDTSILAPAEVEL
;
A
#
# COMPACT_ATOMS: atom_id res chain seq x y z
N MET A 1 0.18 62.41 0.75
CA MET A 1 -1.05 62.35 1.59
C MET A 1 -1.96 61.27 1.01
N MET A 2 -1.66 60.02 1.36
CA MET A 2 -2.39 58.82 0.94
C MET A 2 -3.73 58.76 1.68
N LYS A 3 -4.82 58.46 0.97
CA LYS A 3 -6.10 58.05 1.56
C LYS A 3 -6.26 56.55 1.33
N GLU A 4 -6.12 55.77 2.39
CA GLU A 4 -6.51 54.37 2.47
C GLU A 4 -8.03 54.23 2.33
N SER A 5 -8.47 53.36 1.43
CA SER A 5 -9.85 52.86 1.38
C SER A 5 -9.91 51.51 2.10
N LYS A 6 -10.28 51.54 3.38
CA LYS A 6 -10.64 50.36 4.19
C LYS A 6 -12.02 49.83 3.74
N GLN A 7 -12.08 48.61 3.21
CA GLN A 7 -13.32 47.83 3.17
C GLN A 7 -13.32 46.81 4.31
N PRO A 8 -14.45 46.60 5.02
CA PRO A 8 -14.52 45.67 6.13
C PRO A 8 -14.68 44.22 5.67
N ALA A 9 -14.04 43.32 6.43
CA ALA A 9 -14.01 41.89 6.27
C ALA A 9 -15.41 41.25 6.27
N ARG A 10 -15.70 40.44 5.25
CA ARG A 10 -16.79 39.47 5.29
C ARG A 10 -16.35 38.28 6.15
N SER A 11 -16.97 38.20 7.31
CA SER A 11 -16.97 37.06 8.24
C SER A 11 -17.48 35.79 7.54
N PHE A 12 -16.59 34.84 7.26
CA PHE A 12 -16.95 33.46 6.94
C PHE A 12 -16.71 32.61 8.21
N LYS A 13 -17.76 32.49 9.03
CA LYS A 13 -17.74 31.68 10.25
C LYS A 13 -17.97 30.21 9.89
N SER A 14 -17.06 29.36 10.39
CA SER A 14 -17.36 28.13 11.14
C SER A 14 -18.44 27.21 10.57
N GLY A 15 -18.01 26.18 9.83
CA GLY A 15 -18.83 25.08 9.36
C GLY A 15 -18.61 23.75 10.10
N TYR A 16 -18.27 23.77 11.39
CA TYR A 16 -18.28 22.56 12.24
C TYR A 16 -18.69 22.92 13.67
N ARG A 17 -19.99 23.05 13.91
CA ARG A 17 -20.70 22.93 15.20
C ARG A 17 -22.11 23.47 15.03
N ASN A 18 -23.06 22.59 14.70
CA ASN A 18 -24.49 22.71 15.02
C ASN A 18 -25.21 21.48 14.46
N LEU A 19 -24.93 20.32 15.07
CA LEU A 19 -25.99 19.35 15.31
C LEU A 19 -26.37 19.54 16.77
N LEU A 20 -27.66 19.80 17.00
CA LEU A 20 -28.40 19.92 18.27
C LEU A 20 -28.88 21.34 18.59
N CYS A 21 -30.21 21.43 18.76
CA CYS A 21 -31.02 22.53 19.28
C CYS A 21 -31.45 23.63 18.30
N LEU A 22 -32.58 23.42 17.59
CA LEU A 22 -33.80 24.25 17.69
C LEU A 22 -34.87 23.80 16.68
N GLU A 23 -35.82 22.98 17.12
CA GLU A 23 -37.24 23.31 16.93
C GLU A 23 -38.06 22.64 18.04
N HIS A 24 -38.42 23.46 19.03
CA HIS A 24 -39.48 23.14 19.98
C HIS A 24 -40.82 23.21 19.25
N ARG A 25 -41.36 22.05 18.86
CA ARG A 25 -42.81 21.87 18.69
C ARG A 25 -43.21 20.45 19.10
N VAL A 26 -43.56 20.32 20.38
CA VAL A 26 -44.53 19.37 20.95
C VAL A 26 -44.67 17.99 20.28
N CYS A 27 -43.97 16.99 20.81
CA CYS A 27 -44.56 15.68 21.09
C CYS A 27 -43.69 14.94 22.12
N LYS A 28 -43.96 15.18 23.41
CA LYS A 28 -43.40 14.35 24.49
C LYS A 28 -44.16 13.04 24.47
N ARG A 29 -43.64 12.02 23.78
CA ARG A 29 -44.08 10.64 23.91
C ARG A 29 -42.94 9.89 24.59
N GLU A 30 -43.03 9.77 25.91
CA GLU A 30 -42.18 8.88 26.69
C GLU A 30 -42.37 7.45 26.14
N PHE A 31 -41.35 6.93 25.47
CA PHE A 31 -41.33 5.54 25.04
C PHE A 31 -40.64 4.74 26.14
N THR A 32 -41.42 4.29 27.11
CA THR A 32 -41.00 3.25 28.04
C THR A 32 -40.98 1.93 27.27
N MET A 33 -39.78 1.40 26.97
CA MET A 33 -39.65 0.00 26.54
C MET A 33 -39.90 -0.89 27.75
N ASN A 34 -41.16 -1.24 27.98
CA ASN A 34 -41.52 -2.36 28.81
C ASN A 34 -41.22 -3.63 27.98
N ILE A 35 -40.03 -4.22 28.15
CA ILE A 35 -39.76 -5.54 27.56
C ILE A 35 -40.52 -6.56 28.41
N ASP A 36 -41.69 -6.92 27.92
CA ASP A 36 -42.50 -7.98 28.50
C ASP A 36 -41.89 -9.34 28.11
N LEU A 37 -41.12 -9.93 29.03
CA LEU A 37 -40.47 -11.24 28.87
C LEU A 37 -41.46 -12.42 28.76
N ASN A 38 -42.78 -12.16 28.83
CA ASN A 38 -43.82 -13.14 28.56
C ASN A 38 -44.33 -13.15 27.12
N LEU A 39 -43.88 -12.20 26.27
CA LEU A 39 -44.14 -12.21 24.83
C LEU A 39 -43.10 -13.08 24.11
N ILE A 40 -43.04 -14.36 24.45
CA ILE A 40 -42.35 -15.34 23.60
C ILE A 40 -43.21 -15.47 22.33
N PRO A 41 -42.69 -15.15 21.13
CA PRO A 41 -43.46 -15.32 19.91
C PRO A 41 -43.75 -16.81 19.75
N THR A 42 -45.03 -17.17 19.71
CA THR A 42 -45.50 -18.54 19.44
C THR A 42 -45.26 -18.98 17.99
N THR A 43 -44.52 -18.18 17.22
CA THR A 43 -44.08 -18.42 15.84
C THR A 43 -42.63 -18.91 15.79
N PHE A 44 -42.17 -19.67 16.80
CA PHE A 44 -41.04 -20.58 16.57
C PHE A 44 -41.53 -21.71 15.68
N ASP A 45 -41.65 -21.38 14.40
CA ASP A 45 -42.18 -22.23 13.35
C ASP A 45 -41.23 -23.38 13.06
N MET A 46 -41.81 -24.49 12.60
CA MET A 46 -41.10 -25.71 12.17
C MET A 46 -39.97 -25.42 11.16
N LEU A 47 -40.06 -24.30 10.43
CA LEU A 47 -39.04 -23.78 9.53
C LEU A 47 -37.76 -23.33 10.26
N HIS A 48 -37.88 -22.63 11.40
CA HIS A 48 -36.74 -22.17 12.18
C HIS A 48 -36.02 -23.36 12.84
N ALA A 49 -36.79 -24.34 13.34
CA ALA A 49 -36.22 -25.59 13.86
C ALA A 49 -35.49 -26.38 12.76
N GLY A 50 -36.05 -26.43 11.55
CA GLY A 50 -35.41 -27.04 10.38
C GLY A 50 -34.11 -26.34 9.98
N LEU A 51 -34.09 -25.01 9.98
CA LEU A 51 -32.91 -24.21 9.65
C LEU A 51 -31.79 -24.39 10.69
N ALA A 52 -32.14 -24.42 11.97
CA ALA A 52 -31.20 -24.67 13.06
C ALA A 52 -30.62 -26.09 12.98
N ALA A 53 -31.45 -27.10 12.73
CA ALA A 53 -30.99 -28.49 12.56
C ALA A 53 -30.08 -28.66 11.34
N SER A 54 -30.39 -28.00 10.22
CA SER A 54 -29.57 -28.03 9.01
C SER A 54 -28.20 -27.36 9.23
N SER A 55 -28.17 -26.22 9.92
CA SER A 55 -26.93 -25.52 10.30
C SER A 55 -26.02 -26.42 11.15
N VAL A 56 -26.57 -27.07 12.18
CA VAL A 56 -25.81 -27.99 13.05
C VAL A 56 -25.32 -29.21 12.29
N LEU A 57 -26.13 -29.78 11.40
CA LEU A 57 -25.74 -30.92 10.57
C LEU A 57 -24.58 -30.57 9.63
N LEU A 58 -24.62 -29.41 8.98
CA LEU A 58 -23.53 -28.94 8.12
C LEU A 58 -22.24 -28.70 8.90
N LEU A 59 -22.34 -28.18 10.13
CA LEU A 59 -21.19 -28.00 11.02
C LEU A 59 -20.55 -29.36 11.39
N ILE A 60 -21.37 -30.37 11.72
CA ILE A 60 -20.88 -31.72 12.03
C ILE A 60 -20.22 -32.35 10.80
N VAL A 61 -20.79 -32.20 9.60
CA VAL A 61 -20.19 -32.69 8.35
C VAL A 61 -18.87 -31.97 8.05
N ALA A 62 -18.77 -30.67 8.29
CA ALA A 62 -17.52 -29.92 8.09
C ALA A 62 -16.40 -30.41 9.02
N ILE A 63 -16.72 -30.71 10.28
CA ILE A 63 -15.77 -31.26 11.26
C ILE A 63 -15.38 -32.69 10.88
N ALA A 64 -16.33 -33.53 10.47
CA ALA A 64 -16.07 -34.90 10.04
C ALA A 64 -15.26 -35.00 8.74
N ARG A 65 -15.33 -33.97 7.87
CA ARG A 65 -14.54 -33.87 6.62
C ARG A 65 -13.13 -33.33 6.82
N LYS A 66 -12.74 -32.89 8.02
CA LYS A 66 -11.37 -32.51 8.35
C LYS A 66 -10.51 -33.78 8.48
N GLY A 67 -10.25 -34.40 7.33
CA GLY A 67 -9.42 -35.58 7.18
C GLY A 67 -7.99 -35.34 7.63
N LYS A 68 -7.43 -36.39 8.27
CA LYS A 68 -6.06 -36.54 8.73
C LYS A 68 -5.03 -35.85 7.82
N VAL A 69 -4.37 -34.83 8.35
CA VAL A 69 -3.04 -34.41 7.89
C VAL A 69 -2.03 -35.34 8.57
N THR A 70 -1.62 -36.38 7.87
CA THR A 70 -0.41 -37.14 8.22
C THR A 70 0.79 -36.29 7.83
N GLU A 71 1.50 -35.75 8.82
CA GLU A 71 2.86 -35.24 8.62
C GLU A 71 3.74 -36.38 8.11
N LYS A 72 4.12 -36.31 6.84
CA LYS A 72 5.13 -37.17 6.26
C LYS A 72 6.45 -36.41 6.36
N ILE A 73 7.21 -36.69 7.42
CA ILE A 73 8.60 -36.28 7.56
C ILE A 73 9.38 -36.98 6.44
N VAL A 74 9.77 -36.21 5.43
CA VAL A 74 10.68 -36.65 4.38
C VAL A 74 12.08 -36.33 4.86
N GLU A 75 12.79 -37.32 5.40
CA GLU A 75 14.23 -37.25 5.61
C GLU A 75 14.93 -37.13 4.25
N LYS A 76 15.60 -36.01 4.05
CA LYS A 76 16.49 -35.77 2.91
C LYS A 76 17.86 -36.33 3.29
N PRO A 77 18.44 -37.31 2.55
CA PRO A 77 19.77 -37.80 2.86
C PRO A 77 20.81 -36.74 2.50
N VAL A 78 21.65 -36.39 3.46
CA VAL A 78 22.79 -35.49 3.28
C VAL A 78 23.87 -36.24 2.50
N GLU A 79 24.18 -35.76 1.30
CA GLU A 79 25.32 -36.24 0.52
C GLU A 79 26.63 -35.88 1.23
N LYS A 80 27.41 -36.93 1.46
CA LYS A 80 28.73 -36.93 2.07
C LYS A 80 29.72 -36.33 1.07
N ILE A 81 30.18 -35.11 1.31
CA ILE A 81 31.25 -34.47 0.55
C ILE A 81 32.55 -35.20 0.89
N VAL A 82 33.11 -35.90 -0.09
CA VAL A 82 34.43 -36.52 -0.04
C VAL A 82 35.48 -35.42 -0.20
N THR A 83 36.21 -35.13 0.88
CA THR A 83 37.45 -34.37 0.85
C THR A 83 38.53 -35.21 0.18
N VAL A 84 38.97 -34.76 -1.00
CA VAL A 84 40.14 -35.29 -1.70
C VAL A 84 41.37 -34.56 -1.14
N GLU A 85 42.21 -35.29 -0.42
CA GLU A 85 43.54 -34.85 -0.03
C GLU A 85 44.44 -34.80 -1.26
N LYS A 86 44.97 -33.61 -1.58
CA LYS A 86 46.15 -33.43 -2.43
C LYS A 86 47.29 -32.92 -1.54
N PRO A 87 48.45 -33.59 -1.49
CA PRO A 87 49.60 -33.07 -0.78
C PRO A 87 50.26 -32.01 -1.67
N VAL A 88 50.54 -30.83 -1.11
CA VAL A 88 51.43 -29.84 -1.74
C VAL A 88 52.66 -29.70 -0.86
N GLU A 89 53.79 -29.93 -1.50
CA GLU A 89 55.13 -29.92 -0.96
C GLU A 89 55.52 -28.56 -0.38
N LYS A 90 56.11 -28.65 0.81
CA LYS A 90 57.22 -27.87 1.35
C LYS A 90 57.84 -26.86 0.36
N ILE A 91 57.65 -25.57 0.63
CA ILE A 91 58.53 -24.50 0.15
C ILE A 91 59.00 -23.70 1.36
N ILE A 92 60.26 -23.34 1.29
CA ILE A 92 61.20 -22.92 2.31
C ILE A 92 60.98 -21.45 2.70
N GLU A 93 61.15 -21.15 3.98
CA GLU A 93 61.22 -19.82 4.57
C GLU A 93 62.36 -18.99 3.94
N VAL A 94 62.04 -17.77 3.51
CA VAL A 94 63.00 -16.66 3.52
C VAL A 94 62.26 -15.41 3.97
N GLU A 95 62.46 -15.06 5.24
CA GLU A 95 62.17 -13.71 5.75
C GLU A 95 63.01 -12.69 4.95
N LYS A 96 62.32 -11.76 4.29
CA LYS A 96 62.90 -10.46 3.97
C LYS A 96 61.91 -9.37 4.33
N ILE A 97 62.15 -8.82 5.51
CA ILE A 97 61.57 -7.58 6.00
C ILE A 97 61.93 -6.47 5.01
N VAL A 98 60.92 -5.88 4.37
CA VAL A 98 61.01 -4.58 3.72
C VAL A 98 59.83 -3.77 4.25
N GLU A 99 60.15 -2.71 5.00
CA GLU A 99 59.21 -1.71 5.49
C GLU A 99 58.37 -1.17 4.34
N VAL A 100 57.06 -1.39 4.37
CA VAL A 100 56.11 -0.68 3.54
C VAL A 100 55.54 0.44 4.39
N GLU A 101 56.02 1.66 4.08
CA GLU A 101 55.42 2.90 4.51
C GLU A 101 53.90 2.83 4.36
N LYS A 102 53.23 3.20 5.45
CA LYS A 102 51.79 3.38 5.60
C LYS A 102 51.25 4.31 4.52
N VAL A 103 50.89 3.75 3.38
CA VAL A 103 50.00 4.40 2.41
C VAL A 103 48.62 4.41 3.06
N VAL A 104 48.28 5.56 3.63
CA VAL A 104 46.91 5.91 3.99
C VAL A 104 46.13 5.92 2.68
N GLU A 105 45.51 4.78 2.38
CA GLU A 105 44.52 4.67 1.32
C GLU A 105 43.35 5.56 1.72
N ARG A 106 43.45 6.79 1.23
CA ARG A 106 42.39 7.78 1.23
C ARG A 106 41.20 7.09 0.56
N VAL A 107 40.22 6.72 1.36
CA VAL A 107 38.88 6.37 0.89
C VAL A 107 38.39 7.58 0.11
N VAL A 108 38.65 7.57 -1.20
CA VAL A 108 37.97 8.45 -2.13
C VAL A 108 36.57 7.86 -2.20
N GLU A 109 35.68 8.45 -1.42
CA GLU A 109 34.25 8.32 -1.60
C GLU A 109 33.98 8.64 -3.07
N VAL A 110 33.81 7.58 -3.86
CA VAL A 110 33.37 7.71 -5.25
C VAL A 110 31.93 8.15 -5.14
N GLU A 111 31.71 9.46 -5.04
CA GLU A 111 30.41 10.09 -5.21
C GLU A 111 29.78 9.46 -6.45
N SER A 112 28.69 8.73 -6.23
CA SER A 112 27.98 8.08 -7.30
C SER A 112 27.56 9.17 -8.28
N LYS A 113 27.95 9.03 -9.56
CA LYS A 113 27.41 9.85 -10.66
C LYS A 113 25.96 9.48 -10.98
N LEU A 114 25.12 9.41 -9.96
CA LEU A 114 23.69 9.27 -10.09
C LEU A 114 23.12 10.69 -10.05
N ALA A 115 22.36 11.04 -11.08
CA ALA A 115 21.68 12.33 -11.11
C ALA A 115 20.63 12.35 -9.98
N THR A 116 20.77 13.27 -9.04
CA THR A 116 19.71 13.56 -8.06
C THR A 116 18.58 14.28 -8.79
N ALA A 117 17.43 13.63 -8.92
CA ALA A 117 16.24 14.24 -9.50
C ALA A 117 15.76 15.40 -8.61
N SER A 118 15.08 16.38 -9.21
CA SER A 118 14.38 17.41 -8.44
C SER A 118 13.34 16.74 -7.54
N THR A 119 13.48 16.95 -6.22
CA THR A 119 12.62 16.31 -5.21
C THR A 119 11.32 17.10 -5.00
N ASP A 120 11.29 18.37 -5.40
CA ASP A 120 10.16 19.29 -5.19
C ASP A 120 8.87 18.80 -5.84
N SER A 121 8.93 18.33 -7.08
CA SER A 121 7.74 17.81 -7.78
C SER A 121 7.20 16.54 -7.13
N ALA A 122 8.08 15.71 -6.56
CA ALA A 122 7.68 14.51 -5.84
C ALA A 122 6.99 14.86 -4.51
N LEU A 123 7.56 15.79 -3.75
CA LEU A 123 6.96 16.31 -2.51
C LEU A 123 5.63 17.03 -2.79
N GLN A 124 5.55 17.77 -3.89
CA GLN A 124 4.32 18.43 -4.31
C GLN A 124 3.22 17.41 -4.62
N LEU A 125 3.51 16.36 -5.39
CA LEU A 125 2.55 15.29 -5.65
C LEU A 125 2.11 14.60 -4.35
N LEU A 126 3.05 14.36 -3.43
CA LEU A 126 2.75 13.78 -2.12
C LEU A 126 1.86 14.69 -1.27
N SER A 127 2.07 16.00 -1.29
CA SER A 127 1.20 16.98 -0.61
C SER A 127 -0.22 16.99 -1.21
N LEU A 128 -0.36 16.87 -2.54
CA LEU A 128 -1.67 16.73 -3.19
C LEU A 128 -2.40 15.45 -2.77
N LEU A 129 -1.68 14.32 -2.71
CA LEU A 129 -2.22 13.06 -2.22
C LEU A 129 -2.63 13.15 -0.74
N GLN A 130 -1.84 13.82 0.09
CA GLN A 130 -2.20 14.03 1.50
C GLN A 130 -3.46 14.89 1.62
N LYS A 131 -3.55 15.99 0.88
CA LYS A 131 -4.70 16.92 0.92
C LYS A 131 -6.02 16.26 0.51
N GLU A 132 -6.01 15.46 -0.56
CA GLU A 132 -7.24 14.89 -1.12
C GLU A 132 -7.55 13.48 -0.60
N ALA A 133 -6.54 12.71 -0.20
CA ALA A 133 -6.68 11.30 0.16
C ALA A 133 -6.25 10.94 1.58
N ARG A 134 -5.66 11.88 2.36
CA ARG A 134 -5.06 11.61 3.68
C ARG A 134 -4.09 10.43 3.67
N LEU A 135 -3.35 10.29 2.56
CA LEU A 135 -2.52 9.11 2.30
C LEU A 135 -1.45 8.88 3.38
N ILE A 136 -0.77 9.94 3.81
CA ILE A 136 0.31 9.85 4.81
C ILE A 136 -0.29 9.43 6.15
N ASP A 137 -1.39 10.07 6.57
CA ASP A 137 -2.06 9.74 7.83
C ASP A 137 -2.43 8.25 7.86
N PHE A 138 -3.05 7.76 6.79
CA PHE A 138 -3.48 6.36 6.72
C PHE A 138 -2.32 5.37 6.74
N LEU A 139 -1.22 5.66 6.05
CA LEU A 139 -0.07 4.76 5.99
C LEU A 139 0.76 4.77 7.29
N GLN A 140 0.70 5.86 8.06
CA GLN A 140 1.35 5.98 9.37
C GLN A 140 0.49 5.43 10.51
N GLU A 141 -0.81 5.25 10.28
CA GLU A 141 -1.74 4.68 11.27
C GLU A 141 -1.54 3.17 11.41
N GLU A 142 -1.67 2.66 12.64
CA GLU A 142 -1.61 1.22 12.91
C GLU A 142 -2.99 0.60 12.65
N VAL A 143 -3.13 -0.10 11.53
CA VAL A 143 -4.44 -0.61 11.09
C VAL A 143 -4.86 -1.94 11.75
N SER A 144 -4.00 -2.60 12.53
CA SER A 144 -4.28 -3.96 13.03
C SER A 144 -5.33 -3.98 14.15
N GLN A 145 -5.54 -2.83 14.80
CA GLN A 145 -6.51 -2.66 15.87
C GLN A 145 -7.95 -2.37 15.38
N PHE A 146 -8.12 -2.09 14.10
CA PHE A 146 -9.41 -1.73 13.50
C PHE A 146 -10.09 -2.94 12.83
N SER A 147 -11.41 -2.90 12.71
CA SER A 147 -12.15 -3.93 11.98
C SER A 147 -12.02 -3.76 10.46
N ASP A 148 -12.27 -4.84 9.71
CA ASP A 148 -12.28 -4.79 8.24
C ASP A 148 -13.30 -3.76 7.70
N GLU A 149 -14.41 -3.54 8.41
CA GLU A 149 -15.41 -2.52 8.05
C GLU A 149 -14.87 -1.10 8.22
N GLU A 150 -14.13 -0.84 9.31
CA GLU A 150 -13.51 0.47 9.59
C GLU A 150 -12.38 0.76 8.61
N VAL A 151 -11.48 -0.21 8.40
CA VAL A 151 -10.41 -0.12 7.41
C VAL A 151 -11.01 0.07 6.01
N GLY A 152 -12.06 -0.68 5.68
CA GLY A 152 -12.77 -0.55 4.41
C GLY A 152 -13.46 0.80 4.22
N ALA A 153 -13.96 1.42 5.29
CA ALA A 153 -14.51 2.78 5.24
C ALA A 153 -13.42 3.81 4.95
N ALA A 154 -12.28 3.74 5.65
CA ALA A 154 -11.13 4.61 5.41
C ALA A 154 -10.56 4.42 3.99
N ALA A 155 -10.35 3.17 3.57
CA ALA A 155 -9.81 2.82 2.26
C ALA A 155 -10.64 3.40 1.11
N ARG A 156 -11.97 3.45 1.23
CA ARG A 156 -12.84 4.08 0.21
C ARG A 156 -12.58 5.57 0.07
N VAL A 157 -12.37 6.29 1.17
CA VAL A 157 -12.02 7.72 1.16
C VAL A 157 -10.69 7.93 0.44
N ILE A 158 -9.66 7.19 0.85
CA ILE A 158 -8.30 7.27 0.27
C ILE A 158 -8.33 6.92 -1.22
N HIS A 159 -9.02 5.83 -1.58
CA HIS A 159 -9.17 5.43 -2.97
C HIS A 159 -9.82 6.54 -3.80
N SER A 160 -10.92 7.13 -3.33
CA SER A 160 -11.61 8.19 -4.06
C SER A 160 -10.76 9.46 -4.22
N GLY A 161 -10.05 9.87 -3.17
CA GLY A 161 -9.16 11.02 -3.17
C GLY A 161 -7.92 10.81 -4.04
N GLY A 162 -7.28 9.65 -3.91
CA GLY A 162 -6.14 9.27 -4.74
C GLY A 162 -6.51 9.21 -6.21
N GLN A 163 -7.66 8.62 -6.54
CA GLN A 163 -8.16 8.59 -7.91
C GLN A 163 -8.44 10.00 -8.47
N LYS A 164 -8.91 10.93 -7.63
CA LYS A 164 -9.08 12.34 -8.02
C LYS A 164 -7.75 12.97 -8.38
N VAL A 165 -6.73 12.86 -7.51
CA VAL A 165 -5.38 13.40 -7.76
C VAL A 165 -4.78 12.82 -9.03
N LEU A 166 -4.83 11.51 -9.21
CA LEU A 166 -4.30 10.87 -10.41
C LEU A 166 -4.96 11.41 -11.68
N ARG A 167 -6.30 11.50 -11.73
CA ARG A 167 -7.01 11.99 -12.92
C ARG A 167 -6.76 13.47 -13.22
N GLU A 168 -6.57 14.28 -12.19
CA GLU A 168 -6.44 15.72 -12.35
C GLU A 168 -5.04 16.13 -12.82
N TYR A 169 -4.00 15.42 -12.36
CA TYR A 169 -2.60 15.82 -12.57
C TYR A 169 -1.78 14.87 -13.44
N LEU A 170 -2.27 13.64 -13.70
CA LEU A 170 -1.54 12.61 -14.44
C LEU A 170 -2.40 12.02 -15.57
N THR A 171 -1.81 11.88 -16.76
CA THR A 171 -2.37 11.03 -17.81
C THR A 171 -1.65 9.70 -17.78
N LEU A 172 -2.36 8.62 -17.41
CA LEU A 172 -1.80 7.29 -17.29
C LEU A 172 -2.36 6.37 -18.38
N SER A 173 -1.48 5.56 -18.99
CA SER A 173 -1.85 4.51 -19.94
C SER A 173 -1.20 3.18 -19.57
N PRO A 174 -1.81 2.05 -19.93
CA PRO A 174 -1.17 0.75 -19.73
C PRO A 174 0.00 0.58 -20.72
N ILE A 175 1.08 -0.06 -20.28
CA ILE A 175 2.23 -0.35 -21.15
C ILE A 175 1.85 -1.40 -22.20
N ARG A 176 1.02 -2.38 -21.82
CA ARG A 176 0.45 -3.41 -22.69
C ARG A 176 -1.06 -3.29 -22.79
N SER A 177 -1.62 -3.39 -24.00
CA SER A 177 -3.06 -3.28 -24.22
C SER A 177 -3.80 -4.61 -24.07
N GLU A 178 -3.08 -5.72 -24.22
CA GLU A 178 -3.57 -7.09 -24.14
C GLU A 178 -4.25 -7.35 -22.78
N GLN A 179 -5.16 -8.34 -22.71
CA GLN A 179 -5.86 -8.66 -21.46
C GLN A 179 -4.89 -9.29 -20.45
N GLU A 180 -5.05 -8.98 -19.16
CA GLU A 180 -4.34 -9.73 -18.11
C GLU A 180 -4.76 -11.20 -18.16
N GLU A 181 -3.86 -12.09 -17.78
CA GLU A 181 -3.97 -13.54 -17.93
C GLU A 181 -3.99 -14.05 -19.38
N SER A 182 -3.78 -13.19 -20.38
CA SER A 182 -3.64 -13.61 -21.78
C SER A 182 -2.22 -14.05 -22.12
N ARG A 183 -2.10 -14.93 -23.11
CA ARG A 183 -0.80 -15.39 -23.62
C ARG A 183 -0.23 -14.37 -24.59
N ILE A 184 0.97 -13.87 -24.33
CA ILE A 184 1.67 -12.86 -25.14
C ILE A 184 3.03 -13.36 -25.62
N SER A 185 3.49 -12.80 -26.74
CA SER A 185 4.87 -12.91 -27.22
C SER A 185 5.63 -11.62 -26.88
N VAL A 186 6.84 -11.75 -26.35
CA VAL A 186 7.77 -10.67 -26.10
C VAL A 186 8.95 -10.85 -27.04
N GLU A 187 9.00 -10.00 -28.06
CA GLU A 187 10.02 -10.04 -29.10
C GLU A 187 11.41 -9.66 -28.60
N ALA A 188 12.43 -10.00 -29.39
CA ALA A 188 13.80 -9.60 -29.11
C ALA A 188 13.94 -8.06 -29.12
N GLY A 189 14.82 -7.53 -28.25
CA GLY A 189 15.05 -6.09 -28.15
C GLY A 189 13.97 -5.33 -27.36
N PHE A 190 13.14 -6.01 -26.58
CA PHE A 190 12.17 -5.35 -25.70
C PHE A 190 12.85 -4.46 -24.64
N ASN A 191 12.15 -3.41 -24.21
CA ASN A 191 12.62 -2.52 -23.14
C ASN A 191 12.44 -3.19 -21.77
N THR A 192 13.55 -3.41 -21.06
CA THR A 192 13.57 -4.06 -19.73
C THR A 192 12.95 -3.21 -18.62
N GLN A 193 12.78 -1.90 -18.84
CA GLN A 193 12.05 -1.02 -17.92
C GLN A 193 10.53 -1.16 -18.09
N GLU A 194 10.07 -1.57 -19.27
CA GLU A 194 8.64 -1.68 -19.58
C GLU A 194 8.11 -3.09 -19.33
N ILE A 195 8.94 -4.10 -19.57
CA ILE A 195 8.57 -5.50 -19.45
C ILE A 195 9.58 -6.20 -18.56
N ARG A 196 9.12 -6.68 -17.42
CA ARG A 196 9.87 -7.56 -16.54
C ARG A 196 9.43 -9.01 -16.80
N LEU A 197 10.37 -9.84 -17.23
CA LEU A 197 10.15 -11.28 -17.33
C LEU A 197 10.26 -11.91 -15.94
N THR A 198 9.31 -12.77 -15.59
CA THR A 198 9.26 -13.48 -14.30
C THR A 198 9.21 -14.99 -14.52
N GLY A 199 9.88 -15.77 -13.66
CA GLY A 199 9.94 -17.24 -13.75
C GLY A 199 11.25 -17.76 -14.37
N GLN A 200 11.22 -19.00 -14.87
CA GLN A 200 12.39 -19.60 -15.52
C GLN A 200 12.52 -19.07 -16.95
N VAL A 201 13.36 -18.04 -17.12
CA VAL A 201 13.66 -17.46 -18.43
C VAL A 201 14.94 -18.08 -18.96
N THR A 202 14.83 -18.99 -19.93
CA THR A 202 15.98 -19.60 -20.61
C THR A 202 15.87 -19.39 -22.12
N GLY A 203 17.01 -19.42 -22.80
CA GLY A 203 17.08 -19.20 -24.25
C GLY A 203 17.10 -17.72 -24.62
N GLN A 204 16.72 -17.43 -25.86
CA GLN A 204 16.67 -16.10 -26.43
C GLN A 204 15.23 -15.79 -26.85
N ALA A 205 14.90 -14.49 -26.92
CA ALA A 205 13.59 -14.04 -27.40
C ALA A 205 13.32 -14.54 -28.84
N PRO A 206 12.04 -14.71 -29.24
CA PRO A 206 10.83 -14.29 -28.54
C PRO A 206 10.48 -15.15 -27.33
N PHE A 207 10.13 -14.50 -26.22
CA PHE A 207 9.63 -15.18 -25.02
C PHE A 207 8.11 -15.26 -25.08
N VAL A 208 7.55 -16.42 -24.77
CA VAL A 208 6.10 -16.62 -24.71
C VAL A 208 5.68 -16.86 -23.26
N GLY A 209 4.78 -16.03 -22.75
CA GLY A 209 4.32 -16.09 -21.36
C GLY A 209 2.91 -15.57 -21.19
N THR A 210 2.46 -15.52 -19.94
CA THR A 210 1.17 -14.95 -19.55
C THR A 210 1.37 -13.52 -19.04
N LEU A 211 0.57 -12.58 -19.53
CA LEU A 211 0.60 -11.19 -19.05
C LEU A 211 -0.07 -11.10 -17.67
N ILE A 212 0.71 -11.03 -16.60
CA ILE A 212 0.18 -10.94 -15.23
C ILE A 212 -0.35 -9.54 -14.89
N HIS A 213 0.32 -8.48 -15.38
CA HIS A 213 -0.08 -7.10 -15.14
C HIS A 213 0.33 -6.24 -16.33
N LYS A 214 -0.57 -5.35 -16.79
CA LYS A 214 -0.34 -4.53 -17.99
C LYS A 214 0.74 -3.46 -17.85
N GLY A 215 1.14 -3.16 -16.61
CA GLY A 215 2.01 -2.04 -16.29
C GLY A 215 1.30 -0.70 -16.45
N TRP A 216 1.94 0.36 -15.98
CA TRP A 216 1.44 1.73 -16.10
C TRP A 216 2.56 2.65 -16.58
N ARG A 217 2.21 3.57 -17.48
CA ARG A 217 3.05 4.64 -17.98
C ARG A 217 2.37 5.96 -17.68
N ALA A 218 3.16 6.96 -17.25
CA ALA A 218 2.72 8.34 -17.24
C ALA A 218 3.04 8.97 -18.61
N ASP A 219 2.01 9.31 -19.38
CA ASP A 219 2.14 9.97 -20.67
C ASP A 219 2.36 11.48 -20.51
N SER A 220 1.76 12.07 -19.47
CA SER A 220 1.99 13.46 -19.09
C SER A 220 1.74 13.70 -17.61
N ILE A 221 2.41 14.72 -17.08
CA ILE A 221 2.29 15.20 -15.69
C ILE A 221 2.08 16.70 -15.75
N THR A 222 1.02 17.20 -15.11
CA THR A 222 0.72 18.63 -15.02
C THR A 222 0.44 18.98 -13.57
N LEU A 223 1.45 19.49 -12.86
CA LEU A 223 1.31 19.90 -11.45
C LEU A 223 0.94 21.38 -11.32
N PRO A 224 0.29 21.81 -10.23
CA PRO A 224 0.06 23.22 -9.92
C PRO A 224 1.37 24.01 -9.86
N LYS A 225 1.33 25.30 -10.16
CA LYS A 225 2.51 26.17 -10.02
C LYS A 225 2.77 26.48 -8.55
N LEU A 226 4.01 26.34 -8.10
CA LEU A 226 4.46 26.76 -6.77
C LEU A 226 4.83 28.24 -6.78
N ALA A 227 4.65 28.91 -5.63
CA ALA A 227 5.17 30.24 -5.43
C ALA A 227 6.70 30.19 -5.15
N ASP A 228 7.43 31.26 -5.48
CA ASP A 228 8.90 31.29 -5.42
C ASP A 228 9.49 30.97 -4.03
N ASN A 229 8.73 31.18 -2.95
CA ASN A 229 9.14 30.92 -1.56
C ASN A 229 8.29 29.83 -0.88
N TYR A 230 7.67 28.95 -1.66
CA TYR A 230 6.90 27.84 -1.11
C TYR A 230 7.84 26.72 -0.63
N ASP A 231 7.75 26.37 0.65
CA ASP A 231 8.50 25.25 1.21
C ASP A 231 7.80 23.92 0.90
N THR A 232 8.33 23.16 -0.05
CA THR A 232 7.80 21.85 -0.49
C THR A 232 7.99 20.75 0.56
N SER A 233 8.86 20.94 1.56
CA SER A 233 9.07 19.97 2.62
C SER A 233 7.88 19.88 3.59
N ILE A 234 7.06 20.92 3.64
CA ILE A 234 5.84 20.97 4.45
C ILE A 234 4.68 20.37 3.64
N LEU A 235 4.43 19.08 3.84
CA LEU A 235 3.42 18.33 3.09
C LEU A 235 1.98 18.64 3.53
N ALA A 236 1.79 18.90 4.83
CA ALA A 236 0.53 19.34 5.43
C ALA A 236 0.84 20.21 6.67
N PRO A 237 0.19 21.37 6.84
CA PRO A 237 0.38 22.20 8.02
C PRO A 237 -0.28 21.58 9.26
N ALA A 238 0.27 21.85 10.44
CA ALA A 238 -0.38 21.53 11.70
C ALA A 238 -1.55 22.50 11.95
N GLU A 239 -2.71 21.96 12.33
CA GLU A 239 -3.91 22.74 12.66
C GLU A 239 -4.05 22.87 14.18
N VAL A 240 -4.27 24.09 14.68
CA VAL A 240 -4.46 24.39 16.11
C VAL A 240 -5.75 25.18 16.28
N GLU A 241 -6.70 24.64 17.04
CA GLU A 241 -7.94 25.34 17.44
C GLU A 241 -7.66 26.25 18.65
N LEU A 242 -8.23 27.46 18.66
CA LEU A 242 -8.12 28.46 19.74
C LEU A 242 -9.49 28.79 20.32
#